data_AF-A0A8X6HHX6-F1
#
_entry.id   AF-A0A8X6HHX6-F1
#
_cell.length_a   1.000
_cell.length_b   1.000
_cell.length_c   1.000
_cell.angle_alpha   90.00
_cell.angle_beta   90.00
_cell.angle_gamma   90.00
#
_symmetry.space_group_name_H-M   'P 1'
#
loop_
_entity.id
_entity.type
_entity.pdbx_description
1 polymer ?
#
loop_
_entity_poly.entity_id
_entity_poly.type
_entity_poly.pdbx_seq_one_letter_code
_entity_poly.pdbx_strand_id
1 'polypeptide(L)'
;MEIVKKPLQTPESDVEKEIEEILCIAEETLVLQSSRNLCDRSILKMPTKFDSFVLLAEHIEPETYKDAMASEDSDKWLSAMKEELESLSNNNTWILVNLPSNIKVIGNRWVCKVK
;
A
#
# COMPACT_ATOMS: atom_id res chain seq x y z
N MET A 1 -51.85 0.01 17.53
CA MET A 1 -50.38 -0.02 17.59
C MET A 1 -49.89 -0.68 16.32
N GLU A 2 -49.62 0.10 15.28
CA GLU A 2 -49.11 -0.42 14.01
C GLU A 2 -47.59 -0.22 13.98
N ILE A 3 -46.87 -1.33 13.84
CA ILE A 3 -45.42 -1.32 13.69
C ILE A 3 -45.15 -1.04 12.21
N VAL A 4 -44.83 0.22 11.91
CA VAL A 4 -44.38 0.65 10.58
C VAL A 4 -43.03 -0.02 10.31
N LYS A 5 -42.99 -0.90 9.31
CA LYS A 5 -41.74 -1.47 8.81
C LYS A 5 -40.89 -0.34 8.22
N LYS A 6 -39.71 -0.13 8.79
CA LYS A 6 -38.66 0.72 8.23
C LYS A 6 -38.33 0.21 6.81
N PRO A 7 -38.26 1.08 5.78
CA PRO A 7 -37.99 0.60 4.43
C PRO A 7 -36.58 0.02 4.38
N LEU A 8 -36.45 -1.13 3.70
CA LEU A 8 -35.19 -1.75 3.36
C LEU A 8 -34.52 -0.86 2.31
N GLN A 9 -33.54 -0.06 2.74
CA GLN A 9 -32.62 0.58 1.82
C GLN A 9 -31.79 -0.54 1.18
N THR A 10 -32.03 -0.84 -0.10
CA THR A 10 -31.14 -1.66 -0.91
C THR A 10 -29.82 -0.90 -1.05
N PRO A 11 -28.66 -1.48 -0.71
CA PRO A 11 -27.37 -0.78 -0.80
C PRO A 11 -26.93 -0.52 -2.25
N GLU A 12 -27.69 -0.97 -3.25
CA GLU A 12 -27.36 -0.83 -4.68
C GLU A 12 -27.26 0.63 -5.14
N SER A 13 -28.07 1.55 -4.58
CA SER A 13 -28.05 2.95 -5.02
C SER A 13 -26.84 3.76 -4.57
N ASP A 14 -26.16 3.31 -3.52
CA ASP A 14 -24.97 3.98 -2.99
C ASP A 14 -23.71 3.43 -3.68
N VAL A 15 -23.68 2.13 -3.97
CA VAL A 15 -22.59 1.48 -4.71
C VAL A 15 -22.57 1.94 -6.17
N GLU A 16 -23.71 2.11 -6.82
CA GLU A 16 -23.76 2.61 -8.21
C GLU A 16 -23.26 4.05 -8.33
N LYS A 17 -23.56 4.91 -7.35
CA LYS A 17 -23.05 6.29 -7.31
C LYS A 17 -21.55 6.32 -7.07
N GLU A 18 -21.05 5.46 -6.18
CA GLU A 18 -19.63 5.32 -5.91
C GLU A 18 -18.88 4.76 -7.14
N ILE A 19 -19.50 3.85 -7.91
CA ILE A 19 -18.97 3.35 -9.19
C ILE A 19 -18.92 4.47 -10.24
N GLU A 20 -19.97 5.30 -10.37
CA GLU A 20 -19.97 6.44 -11.31
C GLU A 20 -18.91 7.49 -10.92
N GLU A 21 -18.75 7.75 -9.62
CA GLU A 21 -17.75 8.69 -9.11
C GLU A 21 -16.32 8.17 -9.38
N ILE A 22 -16.08 6.88 -9.17
CA ILE A 22 -14.80 6.22 -9.49
C ILE A 22 -14.52 6.23 -11.00
N LEU A 23 -15.52 5.98 -11.84
CA LEU A 23 -15.40 6.05 -13.31
C LEU A 23 -15.02 7.46 -13.78
N CYS A 24 -15.65 8.49 -13.21
CA CYS A 24 -15.38 9.88 -13.52
C CYS A 24 -13.94 10.28 -13.15
N ILE A 25 -13.47 9.85 -11.98
CA ILE A 25 -12.07 10.05 -11.54
C ILE A 25 -11.09 9.26 -12.41
N ALA A 26 -11.46 8.05 -12.87
CA ALA A 26 -10.63 7.25 -13.76
C ALA A 26 -10.44 7.93 -15.13
N GLU A 27 -11.49 8.54 -15.68
CA GLU A 27 -11.42 9.30 -16.93
C GLU A 27 -10.58 10.58 -16.79
N GLU A 28 -10.74 11.33 -15.70
CA GLU A 28 -9.90 12.51 -15.41
C GLU A 28 -8.42 12.13 -15.19
N THR A 29 -8.15 11.00 -14.53
CA THR A 29 -6.77 10.53 -14.31
C THR A 29 -6.12 9.96 -15.57
N LEU A 30 -6.87 9.37 -16.50
CA LEU A 30 -6.38 8.96 -17.83
C LEU A 30 -5.93 10.16 -18.66
N VAL A 31 -6.64 11.29 -18.58
CA VAL A 31 -6.27 12.54 -19.27
C VAL A 31 -4.97 13.13 -18.70
N LEU A 32 -4.78 13.11 -17.38
CA LEU A 32 -3.55 13.59 -16.73
C LEU A 32 -2.35 12.62 -16.87
N GLN A 33 -2.57 11.37 -17.27
CA GLN A 33 -1.52 10.39 -17.54
C GLN A 33 -0.80 10.61 -18.88
N SER A 34 -1.43 11.31 -19.82
CA SER A 34 -0.89 11.54 -21.17
C SER A 34 0.43 12.34 -21.21
N SER A 35 0.82 13.00 -20.12
CA SER A 35 2.00 13.88 -20.09
C SER A 35 3.06 13.46 -19.06
N ARG A 36 3.01 12.20 -18.57
CA ARG A 36 4.00 11.71 -17.60
C ARG A 36 5.26 11.23 -18.33
N ASN A 37 6.20 12.13 -18.54
CA ASN A 37 7.55 11.76 -18.96
C ASN A 37 8.25 11.04 -17.80
N LEU A 38 8.51 9.74 -17.92
CA LEU A 38 9.36 9.05 -16.95
C LEU A 38 10.79 9.56 -17.08
N CYS A 39 11.36 10.03 -15.98
CA CYS A 39 12.79 10.32 -15.92
C CYS A 39 13.57 9.01 -16.14
N ASP A 40 14.45 9.01 -17.14
CA ASP A 40 15.33 7.87 -17.38
C ASP A 40 16.30 7.71 -16.21
N ARG A 41 16.08 6.66 -15.43
CA ARG A 41 16.86 6.37 -14.22
C ARG A 41 18.32 6.02 -14.54
N SER A 42 18.63 5.65 -15.79
CA SER A 42 20.00 5.36 -16.22
C SER A 42 20.88 6.61 -16.37
N ILE A 43 20.27 7.80 -16.45
CA ILE A 43 20.97 9.09 -16.64
C ILE A 43 21.27 9.79 -15.31
N LEU A 44 20.62 9.37 -14.21
CA LEU A 44 20.82 9.97 -12.89
C LEU A 44 22.22 9.60 -12.36
N LYS A 45 23.09 10.60 -12.23
CA LYS A 45 24.36 10.48 -11.51
C LYS A 45 24.17 10.88 -10.05
N MET A 46 24.77 10.12 -9.14
CA MET A 46 24.79 10.49 -7.74
C MET A 46 25.49 11.84 -7.55
N PRO A 47 24.88 12.80 -6.84
CA PRO A 47 25.55 14.06 -6.52
C PRO A 47 26.76 13.81 -5.62
N THR A 48 27.92 14.36 -5.98
CA THR A 48 29.21 14.20 -5.28
C THR A 48 29.22 14.65 -3.83
N LYS A 49 28.21 15.41 -3.38
CA LYS A 49 28.04 15.81 -1.98
C LYS A 49 27.76 14.62 -1.04
N PHE A 50 27.37 13.46 -1.58
CA PHE A 50 27.04 12.26 -0.80
C PHE A 50 28.14 11.18 -0.81
N ASP A 51 29.33 11.45 -1.38
CA ASP A 51 30.43 10.46 -1.47
C ASP A 51 31.07 10.11 -0.12
N SER A 52 30.80 10.90 0.92
CA SER A 52 31.33 10.68 2.26
C SER A 52 30.19 10.55 3.26
N PHE A 53 29.78 9.31 3.54
CA PHE A 53 29.64 8.75 4.90
C PHE A 53 28.87 7.43 4.81
N VAL A 54 29.61 6.32 4.66
CA VAL A 54 29.11 5.02 5.10
C VAL A 54 29.15 5.06 6.62
N LEU A 55 28.07 5.58 7.18
CA LEU A 55 27.76 5.52 8.59
C LEU A 55 27.48 4.05 8.88
N LEU A 56 28.48 3.34 9.40
CA LEU A 56 28.36 1.98 9.88
C LEU A 56 27.44 2.03 11.11
N ALA A 57 26.14 2.10 10.88
CA ALA A 57 25.18 1.94 11.95
C ALA A 57 25.45 0.56 12.56
N GLU A 58 25.66 0.51 13.88
CA GLU A 58 25.86 -0.73 14.64
C GLU A 58 24.67 -1.69 14.51
N HIS A 59 23.61 -1.25 13.85
CA HIS A 59 22.41 -2.01 13.58
C HIS A 59 22.33 -2.38 12.10
N ILE A 60 22.67 -3.63 11.81
CA ILE A 60 22.48 -4.23 10.48
C ILE A 60 20.98 -4.38 10.27
N GLU A 61 20.43 -3.58 9.35
CA GLU A 61 19.03 -3.71 8.97
C GLU A 61 18.80 -5.06 8.28
N PRO A 62 17.76 -5.82 8.67
CA PRO A 62 17.47 -7.08 8.02
C PRO A 62 16.89 -6.85 6.62
N GLU A 63 17.55 -7.40 5.60
CA GLU A 63 17.06 -7.34 4.22
C GLU A 63 15.87 -8.28 3.97
N THR A 64 15.79 -9.36 4.76
CA THR A 64 14.74 -10.38 4.63
C THR A 64 13.93 -10.51 5.92
N TYR A 65 12.65 -10.88 5.77
CA TYR A 65 11.79 -11.23 6.91
C TYR A 65 12.44 -12.26 7.86
N LYS A 66 13.11 -13.28 7.32
CA LYS A 66 13.78 -14.31 8.13
C LYS A 66 14.89 -13.71 9.00
N ASP A 67 15.64 -12.76 8.46
CA ASP A 67 16.70 -12.07 9.18
C ASP A 67 16.09 -11.19 10.27
N ALA A 68 14.99 -10.49 9.96
CA ALA A 68 14.27 -9.66 10.93
C ALA A 68 13.71 -10.47 12.11
N MET A 69 13.23 -11.69 11.84
CA MET A 69 12.73 -12.61 12.88
C MET A 69 13.85 -13.30 13.66
N ALA A 70 15.06 -13.38 13.11
CA ALA A 70 16.23 -13.93 13.80
C ALA A 70 16.92 -12.88 14.69
N SER A 71 16.66 -11.60 14.47
CA SER A 71 17.19 -10.50 15.28
C SER A 71 16.56 -10.42 16.68
N GLU A 72 17.29 -9.82 17.61
CA GLU A 72 16.82 -9.55 18.98
C GLU A 72 15.55 -8.69 19.02
N ASP A 73 15.34 -7.87 17.98
CA ASP A 73 14.18 -6.99 17.83
C ASP A 73 12.98 -7.65 17.12
N SER A 74 12.97 -8.98 16.95
CA SER A 74 11.90 -9.73 16.26
C SER A 74 10.49 -9.39 16.77
N ASP A 75 10.32 -9.22 18.09
CA ASP A 75 9.05 -8.83 18.69
C ASP A 75 8.60 -7.43 18.26
N LYS A 76 9.53 -6.48 18.15
CA LYS A 76 9.25 -5.11 17.68
C LYS A 76 8.83 -5.13 16.21
N TRP A 77 9.54 -5.92 15.39
CA TRP A 77 9.17 -6.11 13.98
C TRP A 77 7.78 -6.72 13.83
N LEU A 78 7.44 -7.73 14.63
CA LEU A 78 6.10 -8.35 14.64
C LEU A 78 5.02 -7.37 15.07
N SER A 79 5.29 -6.56 16.09
CA SER A 79 4.35 -5.53 16.54
C SER A 79 4.09 -4.51 15.44
N ALA A 80 5.15 -4.01 14.78
CA ALA A 80 5.03 -3.07 13.68
C ALA A 80 4.24 -3.66 12.50
N MET A 81 4.49 -4.93 12.13
CA MET A 81 3.71 -5.58 11.07
C MET A 81 2.23 -5.69 11.41
N LYS A 82 1.89 -5.97 12.67
CA LYS A 82 0.50 -6.03 13.12
C LYS A 82 -0.16 -4.66 13.09
N GLU A 83 0.52 -3.63 13.58
CA GLU A 83 0.03 -2.25 13.54
C GLU A 83 -0.23 -1.79 12.11
N GLU A 84 0.67 -2.08 11.18
CA GLU A 84 0.48 -1.79 9.75
C GLU A 84 -0.76 -2.53 9.21
N LEU A 85 -0.91 -3.83 9.47
CA LEU A 85 -2.09 -4.61 9.05
C LEU A 85 -3.41 -4.06 9.64
N GLU A 86 -3.40 -3.70 10.92
CA GLU A 86 -4.55 -3.08 11.59
C GLU A 86 -4.87 -1.72 10.97
N SER A 87 -3.86 -0.91 10.64
CA SER A 87 -4.06 0.38 9.98
C SER A 87 -4.72 0.23 8.60
N LEU A 88 -4.33 -0.78 7.82
CA LEU A 88 -4.95 -1.09 6.53
C LEU A 88 -6.42 -1.49 6.69
N SER A 89 -6.72 -2.26 7.73
CA SER A 89 -8.09 -2.66 8.07
C SER A 89 -8.95 -1.47 8.51
N ASN A 90 -8.41 -0.59 9.37
CA ASN A 90 -9.10 0.59 9.85
C ASN A 90 -9.39 1.59 8.73
N ASN A 91 -8.47 1.70 7.77
CA ASN A 91 -8.62 2.57 6.62
C ASN A 91 -9.55 1.98 5.55
N ASN A 92 -10.04 0.74 5.69
CA ASN A 92 -10.86 0.03 4.70
C ASN A 92 -10.30 0.07 3.27
N THR A 93 -8.96 0.21 3.13
CA THR A 93 -8.33 0.40 1.82
C THR A 93 -8.06 -0.91 1.10
N TRP A 94 -8.21 -2.07 1.77
CA TRP A 94 -7.86 -3.38 1.26
C TRP A 94 -8.96 -4.41 1.54
N ILE A 95 -9.30 -5.20 0.52
CA ILE A 95 -10.21 -6.34 0.62
C ILE A 95 -9.44 -7.58 0.17
N LEU A 96 -9.48 -8.65 0.96
CA LEU A 96 -8.87 -9.91 0.59
C LEU A 96 -9.74 -10.61 -0.48
N VAL A 97 -9.23 -10.67 -1.71
CA VAL A 97 -9.92 -11.31 -2.84
C VAL A 97 -9.06 -12.47 -3.35
N ASN A 98 -9.70 -13.58 -3.72
CA ASN A 98 -9.02 -14.70 -4.36
C ASN A 98 -8.45 -14.26 -5.72
N LEU A 99 -7.25 -14.74 -6.06
CA LEU A 99 -6.61 -14.40 -7.32
C LEU A 99 -7.53 -14.74 -8.50
N PRO A 100 -8.03 -13.74 -9.26
CA PRO A 100 -8.80 -14.02 -10.47
C PRO A 100 -7.94 -14.74 -11.51
N SER A 101 -8.51 -15.76 -12.12
CA SER A 101 -7.88 -16.53 -13.20
C SER A 101 -7.45 -15.59 -14.33
N ASN A 102 -6.19 -15.69 -14.74
CA ASN A 102 -5.55 -14.92 -15.83
C ASN A 102 -5.07 -13.48 -15.51
N ILE A 103 -4.91 -13.10 -14.24
CA ILE A 103 -4.31 -11.81 -13.87
C ILE A 103 -2.89 -11.99 -13.32
N LYS A 104 -1.96 -11.15 -13.78
CA LYS A 104 -0.60 -11.05 -13.23
C LYS A 104 -0.65 -10.27 -11.90
N VAL A 105 -0.35 -10.96 -10.81
CA VAL A 105 -0.27 -10.35 -9.47
C VAL A 105 0.91 -9.40 -9.38
N ILE A 106 0.69 -8.24 -8.76
CA ILE A 106 1.76 -7.34 -8.35
C ILE A 106 2.37 -7.90 -7.08
N GLY A 107 3.66 -8.20 -7.11
CA GLY A 107 4.39 -8.66 -5.93
C GLY A 107 4.48 -7.54 -4.88
N ASN A 108 4.33 -7.89 -3.61
CA ASN A 108 4.64 -7.02 -2.48
C ASN A 108 6.00 -7.41 -1.88
N ARG A 109 6.64 -6.48 -1.17
CA ARG A 109 7.87 -6.72 -0.42
C ARG A 109 7.80 -5.95 0.89
N TRP A 110 8.11 -6.64 1.98
CA TRP A 110 8.33 -6.02 3.27
C TRP A 110 9.71 -5.37 3.32
N VAL A 111 9.76 -4.14 3.80
CA VAL A 111 11.01 -3.39 4.00
C VAL A 111 11.09 -3.05 5.47
N CYS A 112 12.02 -3.69 6.18
CA CYS A 112 12.25 -3.47 7.60
C CYS A 112 13.35 -2.42 7.76
N LYS A 113 13.00 -1.24 8.30
CA LYS A 113 13.95 -0.15 8.55
C LYS A 113 13.77 0.41 9.93
N VAL A 114 14.88 0.73 10.58
CA VAL A 114 14.87 1.40 11.88
C VAL A 114 14.82 2.91 11.64
N LYS A 115 14.04 3.62 12.46
CA LYS A 115 13.77 5.05 12.29
C LYS A 115 14.64 5.92 13.18
#